data_AF-A0A534QI93-F1
#
_entry.id   AF-A0A534QI93-F1
#
_cell.length_a   1.000
_cell.length_b   1.000
_cell.length_c   1.000
_cell.angle_alpha   90.00
_cell.angle_beta   90.00
_cell.angle_gamma   90.00
#
_symmetry.space_group_name_H-M   'P 1'
#
loop_
_entity.id
_entity.type
_entity.pdbx_description
1 polymer ?
#
loop_
_entity_poly.entity_id
_entity_poly.type
_entity_poly.pdbx_seq_one_letter_code
_entity_poly.pdbx_strand_id
1 'polypeptide(L)'
;MRYGGVPFLVHWTDSEASPEQAQGVRASAIAEWHRGNYSGAMIGGLFASVARADGEGGGDVAGMRVAGIVSGNDGDLTGVSASGVYNYVTDSLRNGVSLSWGANVIGERLNGLSVAGWYNYAGSNGRLAVQIGAFNNLDHYDPDGTVVQVGWYNRAAEQSIPFLNVRGISNLFERPLRALRGHP
;
A
#
# COMPACT_ATOMS: atom_id res chain seq x y z
N MET A 1 -18.70 18.36 2.93
CA MET A 1 -17.38 18.33 2.26
C MET A 1 -16.94 19.76 1.98
N ARG A 2 -15.80 20.20 2.53
CA ARG A 2 -15.15 21.46 2.14
C ARG A 2 -14.10 21.13 1.08
N TYR A 3 -14.25 21.73 -0.09
CA TYR A 3 -13.26 21.65 -1.16
C TYR A 3 -12.49 22.97 -1.19
N GLY A 4 -11.17 22.91 -1.32
CA GLY A 4 -10.33 24.09 -1.48
C GLY A 4 -9.12 23.77 -2.33
N GLY A 5 -8.51 24.79 -2.91
CA GLY A 5 -7.45 24.59 -3.86
C GLY A 5 -7.23 25.79 -4.75
N VAL A 6 -6.03 25.84 -5.33
CA VAL A 6 -5.88 26.55 -6.61
C VAL A 6 -6.26 25.52 -7.66
N PRO A 7 -7.32 25.76 -8.47
CA PRO A 7 -7.70 24.87 -9.54
C PRO A 7 -6.47 24.42 -10.33
N PHE A 8 -6.49 23.20 -10.86
CA PHE A 8 -5.39 22.57 -11.61
C PHE A 8 -3.98 22.49 -10.94
N LEU A 9 -3.69 23.20 -9.84
CA LEU A 9 -2.39 23.17 -9.17
C LEU A 9 -2.41 22.33 -7.90
N VAL A 10 -3.32 22.65 -6.98
CA VAL A 10 -3.38 22.02 -5.65
C VAL A 10 -4.84 21.83 -5.30
N HIS A 11 -5.24 20.59 -5.04
CA HIS A 11 -6.58 20.26 -4.59
C HIS A 11 -6.50 19.67 -3.20
N TRP A 12 -7.28 20.20 -2.27
CA TRP A 12 -7.54 19.55 -0.99
C TRP A 12 -9.04 19.37 -0.77
N THR A 13 -9.41 18.30 -0.08
CA THR A 13 -10.80 18.09 0.34
C THR A 13 -10.86 17.59 1.76
N ASP A 14 -11.81 18.16 2.49
CA ASP A 14 -12.08 17.87 3.88
C ASP A 14 -13.52 17.35 4.00
N SER A 15 -13.69 16.07 4.33
CA SER A 15 -15.00 15.53 4.67
C SER A 15 -15.30 15.86 6.14
N GLU A 16 -15.76 17.09 6.42
CA GLU A 16 -16.05 17.53 7.81
C GLU A 16 -17.17 16.74 8.54
N ALA A 17 -17.84 15.78 7.92
CA ALA A 17 -18.76 14.86 8.61
C ALA A 17 -19.20 13.77 7.64
N SER A 18 -19.28 12.52 8.14
CA SER A 18 -19.68 11.28 7.45
C SER A 18 -18.55 10.56 6.70
N PRO A 19 -18.34 9.24 6.92
CA PRO A 19 -17.46 8.34 6.14
C PRO A 19 -17.86 8.18 4.67
N GLU A 20 -18.63 9.11 4.10
CA GLU A 20 -18.97 9.13 2.68
C GLU A 20 -17.68 9.10 1.87
N GLN A 21 -17.42 7.93 1.28
CA GLN A 21 -16.29 7.68 0.41
C GLN A 21 -16.33 8.73 -0.70
N ALA A 22 -15.37 9.65 -0.71
CA ALA A 22 -15.22 10.54 -1.84
C ALA A 22 -14.86 9.67 -3.05
N GLN A 23 -15.73 9.69 -4.07
CA GLN A 23 -15.60 8.85 -5.25
C GLN A 23 -15.24 9.68 -6.48
N GLY A 24 -14.27 9.24 -7.29
CA GLY A 24 -14.03 9.81 -8.61
C GLY A 24 -12.58 9.82 -9.09
N VAL A 25 -12.32 10.67 -10.08
CA VAL A 25 -10.99 10.93 -10.63
C VAL A 25 -10.58 12.35 -10.25
N ARG A 26 -9.40 12.50 -9.66
CA ARG A 26 -8.81 13.77 -9.25
C ARG A 26 -7.41 13.89 -9.81
N ALA A 27 -7.09 15.09 -10.29
CA ALA A 27 -5.79 15.37 -10.86
C ALA A 27 -5.39 16.83 -10.65
N SER A 28 -4.15 17.03 -10.22
CA SER A 28 -3.54 18.35 -10.05
C SER A 28 -2.05 18.33 -10.40
N ALA A 29 -1.54 19.48 -10.83
CA ALA A 29 -0.17 19.64 -11.29
C ALA A 29 0.87 19.57 -10.16
N ILE A 30 0.48 19.80 -8.90
CA ILE A 30 1.41 19.81 -7.76
C ILE A 30 0.96 18.80 -6.70
N ALA A 31 -0.23 18.94 -6.13
CA ALA A 31 -0.61 18.14 -4.97
C ALA A 31 -2.11 17.84 -4.88
N GLU A 32 -2.43 16.57 -4.66
CA GLU A 32 -3.74 16.07 -4.24
C GLU A 32 -3.68 15.70 -2.75
N TRP A 33 -4.62 16.24 -1.97
CA TRP A 33 -4.84 15.84 -0.59
C TRP A 33 -6.31 15.54 -0.35
N HIS A 34 -6.62 14.36 0.19
CA HIS A 34 -7.97 14.03 0.65
C HIS A 34 -7.96 13.68 2.12
N ARG A 35 -8.96 14.13 2.87
CA ARG A 35 -9.20 13.72 4.25
C ARG A 35 -10.43 12.81 4.29
N GLY A 36 -10.30 11.65 4.94
CA GLY A 36 -11.31 10.60 4.98
C GLY A 36 -11.07 9.50 3.94
N ASN A 37 -12.08 8.70 3.67
CA ASN A 37 -11.97 7.59 2.73
C ASN A 37 -12.10 8.05 1.27
N TYR A 38 -11.31 7.45 0.39
CA TYR A 38 -11.29 7.75 -1.04
C TYR A 38 -11.49 6.50 -1.89
N SER A 39 -12.28 6.62 -2.95
CA SER A 39 -12.45 5.56 -3.94
C SER A 39 -12.32 6.13 -5.36
N GLY A 40 -11.46 5.52 -6.18
CA GLY A 40 -11.18 5.97 -7.54
C GLY A 40 -9.70 6.34 -7.76
N ALA A 41 -9.44 7.31 -8.64
CA ALA A 41 -8.08 7.64 -9.07
C ALA A 41 -7.65 9.03 -8.58
N MET A 42 -6.49 9.13 -7.95
CA MET A 42 -5.87 10.37 -7.50
C MET A 42 -4.50 10.52 -8.15
N ILE A 43 -4.30 11.61 -8.89
CA ILE A 43 -3.07 11.86 -9.67
C ILE A 43 -2.52 13.22 -9.28
N GLY A 44 -1.49 13.23 -8.44
CA GLY A 44 -0.78 14.46 -8.08
C GLY A 44 0.51 14.61 -8.89
N GLY A 45 0.86 15.82 -9.31
CA GLY A 45 2.13 16.03 -10.01
C GLY A 45 3.34 15.70 -9.13
N LEU A 46 3.37 16.17 -7.89
CA LEU A 46 4.43 15.86 -6.91
C LEU A 46 3.92 14.99 -5.76
N PHE A 47 2.70 15.26 -5.27
CA PHE A 47 2.15 14.64 -4.05
C PHE A 47 0.73 14.14 -4.25
N ALA A 48 0.44 12.93 -3.75
CA ALA A 48 -0.92 12.40 -3.64
C ALA A 48 -1.12 11.75 -2.26
N SER A 49 -1.89 12.38 -1.39
CA SER A 49 -2.05 11.96 0.01
C SER A 49 -3.51 11.77 0.40
N VAL A 50 -3.79 10.74 1.19
CA VAL A 50 -5.10 10.52 1.82
C VAL A 50 -4.92 10.35 3.33
N ALA A 51 -5.40 11.32 4.10
CA ALA A 51 -5.25 11.35 5.56
C ALA A 51 -6.54 10.90 6.27
N ARG A 52 -6.42 10.48 7.54
CA ARG A 52 -7.58 10.19 8.40
C ARG A 52 -8.41 11.45 8.66
N ALA A 53 -9.70 11.29 8.90
CA ALA A 53 -10.57 12.38 9.34
C ALA A 53 -10.33 12.69 10.84
N ASP A 54 -10.59 13.93 11.24
CA ASP A 54 -10.34 14.37 12.62
C ASP A 54 -11.20 13.56 13.62
N GLY A 55 -10.56 12.80 14.50
CA GLY A 55 -11.20 12.09 15.62
C GLY A 55 -11.84 10.73 15.31
N GLU A 56 -11.91 10.30 14.05
CA GLU A 56 -12.51 9.03 13.65
C GLU A 56 -11.67 8.33 12.57
N GLY A 57 -11.87 7.01 12.42
CA GLY A 57 -11.16 6.20 11.42
C GLY A 57 -11.28 6.73 9.98
N GLY A 58 -10.57 6.09 9.06
CA GLY A 58 -10.55 6.45 7.65
C GLY A 58 -9.12 6.56 7.13
N GLY A 59 -8.92 7.30 6.04
CA GLY A 59 -7.64 7.28 5.32
C GLY A 59 -7.51 6.10 4.35
N ASP A 60 -8.60 5.33 4.18
CA ASP A 60 -8.63 4.18 3.30
C ASP A 60 -8.78 4.62 1.85
N VAL A 61 -8.14 3.85 0.97
CA VAL A 61 -8.12 4.11 -0.46
C VAL A 61 -8.50 2.84 -1.20
N ALA A 62 -9.57 2.92 -1.99
CA ALA A 62 -9.97 1.88 -2.93
C ALA A 62 -9.78 2.38 -4.37
N GLY A 63 -8.65 2.05 -5.01
CA GLY A 63 -8.38 2.49 -6.38
C GLY A 63 -6.92 2.78 -6.63
N MET A 64 -6.62 3.94 -7.23
CA MET A 64 -5.28 4.30 -7.69
C MET A 64 -4.81 5.61 -7.09
N ARG A 65 -3.56 5.66 -6.62
CA ARG A 65 -2.85 6.89 -6.27
C ARG A 65 -1.53 6.98 -6.99
N VAL A 66 -1.31 8.05 -7.72
CA VAL A 66 -0.06 8.29 -8.47
C VAL A 66 0.48 9.66 -8.12
N ALA A 67 1.78 9.74 -7.84
CA ALA A 67 2.47 10.99 -7.59
C ALA A 67 3.88 11.02 -8.18
N GLY A 68 4.41 12.20 -8.53
CA GLY A 68 5.79 12.32 -9.00
C GLY A 68 6.83 12.01 -7.92
N ILE A 69 6.58 12.37 -6.66
CA ILE A 69 7.55 12.18 -5.56
C ILE A 69 6.99 11.26 -4.49
N VAL A 70 5.88 11.65 -3.85
CA VAL A 70 5.31 10.90 -2.72
C VAL A 70 3.84 10.59 -2.93
N SER A 71 3.49 9.34 -2.74
CA SER A 71 2.11 8.87 -2.76
C SER A 71 1.85 8.07 -1.49
N GLY A 72 1.03 8.59 -0.56
CA GLY A 72 0.67 7.83 0.65
C GLY A 72 -0.75 7.97 1.17
N ASN A 73 -1.10 7.08 2.11
CA ASN A 73 -2.35 7.18 2.84
C ASN A 73 -2.24 6.65 4.27
N ASP A 74 -3.04 7.23 5.15
CA ASP A 74 -3.11 6.93 6.57
C ASP A 74 -4.20 5.89 6.86
N GLY A 75 -4.20 4.76 6.16
CA GLY A 75 -5.20 3.72 6.29
C GLY A 75 -4.88 2.53 5.40
N ASP A 76 -5.90 1.75 5.04
CA ASP A 76 -5.76 0.62 4.13
C ASP A 76 -5.73 1.06 2.67
N LEU A 77 -4.94 0.39 1.84
CA LEU A 77 -4.95 0.57 0.40
C LEU A 77 -5.38 -0.71 -0.30
N THR A 78 -6.50 -0.65 -1.02
CA THR A 78 -6.94 -1.67 -1.98
C THR A 78 -6.79 -1.14 -3.39
N GLY A 79 -5.77 -1.60 -4.12
CA GLY A 79 -5.50 -1.17 -5.49
C GLY A 79 -4.04 -0.79 -5.71
N VAL A 80 -3.78 0.30 -6.44
CA VAL A 80 -2.43 0.66 -6.92
C VAL A 80 -1.95 1.96 -6.30
N SER A 81 -0.74 1.96 -5.73
CA SER A 81 0.02 3.18 -5.44
C SER A 81 1.27 3.22 -6.30
N ALA A 82 1.54 4.35 -6.94
CA ALA A 82 2.77 4.58 -7.69
C ALA A 82 3.39 5.94 -7.33
N SER A 83 4.71 5.97 -7.16
CA SER A 83 5.43 7.22 -6.99
C SER A 83 6.85 7.20 -7.55
N GLY A 84 7.41 8.38 -7.82
CA GLY A 84 8.81 8.46 -8.25
C GLY A 84 9.79 8.24 -7.11
N VAL A 85 9.45 8.48 -5.83
CA VAL A 85 10.40 8.29 -4.73
C VAL A 85 9.83 7.41 -3.63
N TYR A 86 8.68 7.75 -3.07
CA TYR A 86 8.23 7.14 -1.83
C TYR A 86 6.73 6.84 -1.82
N ASN A 87 6.39 5.56 -1.60
CA ASN A 87 5.02 5.19 -1.23
C ASN A 87 4.95 4.83 0.25
N TYR A 88 3.88 5.26 0.91
CA TYR A 88 3.55 4.74 2.23
C TYR A 88 2.07 4.37 2.36
N VAL A 89 1.80 3.32 3.13
CA VAL A 89 0.48 2.88 3.56
C VAL A 89 0.65 2.61 5.05
N THR A 90 0.02 3.38 5.92
CA THR A 90 0.25 3.22 7.38
C THR A 90 -0.31 1.90 7.90
N ASP A 91 -1.42 1.43 7.33
CA ASP A 91 -2.10 0.22 7.80
C ASP A 91 -1.75 -0.92 6.82
N SER A 92 -2.73 -1.50 6.10
CA SER A 92 -2.48 -2.66 5.23
C SER A 92 -2.63 -2.37 3.74
N LEU A 93 -1.72 -2.92 2.93
CA LEU A 93 -1.94 -3.07 1.48
C LEU A 93 -2.77 -4.32 1.24
N ARG A 94 -4.04 -4.16 0.89
CA ARG A 94 -5.02 -5.24 0.70
C ARG A 94 -5.20 -5.56 -0.79
N ASN A 95 -4.67 -6.69 -1.25
CA ASN A 95 -4.75 -7.13 -2.64
C ASN A 95 -4.30 -6.03 -3.63
N GLY A 96 -3.17 -5.40 -3.33
CA GLY A 96 -2.72 -4.20 -4.04
C GLY A 96 -1.32 -4.29 -4.62
N VAL A 97 -0.93 -3.22 -5.30
CA VAL A 97 0.40 -3.02 -5.87
C VAL A 97 0.95 -1.67 -5.40
N SER A 98 2.17 -1.67 -4.85
CA SER A 98 2.91 -0.46 -4.50
C SER A 98 4.18 -0.38 -5.35
N LEU A 99 4.34 0.68 -6.16
CA LEU A 99 5.44 0.86 -7.11
C LEU A 99 6.17 2.16 -6.81
N SER A 100 7.45 2.10 -6.47
CA SER A 100 8.29 3.29 -6.35
C SER A 100 9.68 3.06 -6.91
N TRP A 101 10.38 4.14 -7.25
CA TRP A 101 11.82 4.01 -7.55
C TRP A 101 12.66 4.02 -6.26
N GLY A 102 12.26 4.78 -5.24
CA GLY A 102 12.95 4.84 -3.95
C GLY A 102 12.51 3.71 -3.02
N ALA A 103 11.45 3.95 -2.26
CA ALA A 103 10.99 3.02 -1.23
C ALA A 103 9.47 2.90 -1.11
N ASN A 104 9.03 1.69 -0.74
CA ASN A 104 7.66 1.41 -0.32
C ASN A 104 7.63 1.00 1.14
N VAL A 105 6.72 1.59 1.91
CA VAL A 105 6.54 1.28 3.34
C VAL A 105 5.08 0.92 3.59
N ILE A 106 4.83 -0.32 4.00
CA ILE A 106 3.52 -0.79 4.45
C ILE A 106 3.61 -1.05 5.96
N GLY A 107 2.89 -0.28 6.77
CA GLY A 107 3.08 -0.27 8.22
C GLY A 107 2.62 -1.57 8.89
N GLU A 108 1.44 -2.09 8.53
CA GLU A 108 0.90 -3.31 9.15
C GLU A 108 1.09 -4.55 8.28
N ARG A 109 0.28 -4.72 7.22
CA ARG A 109 0.21 -6.00 6.49
C ARG A 109 0.30 -5.80 4.99
N LEU A 110 1.27 -6.47 4.37
CA LEU A 110 1.41 -6.55 2.92
C LEU A 110 0.69 -7.79 2.39
N ASN A 111 -0.42 -7.59 1.66
CA ASN A 111 -1.07 -8.62 0.86
C ASN A 111 -1.13 -8.16 -0.59
N GLY A 112 -0.12 -8.52 -1.38
CA GLY A 112 0.05 -8.06 -2.76
C GLY A 112 1.51 -7.91 -3.15
N LEU A 113 1.77 -6.96 -4.03
CA LEU A 113 3.08 -6.72 -4.63
C LEU A 113 3.64 -5.35 -4.23
N SER A 114 4.89 -5.32 -3.76
CA SER A 114 5.64 -4.11 -3.46
C SER A 114 6.93 -4.11 -4.27
N VAL A 115 7.06 -3.17 -5.21
CA VAL A 115 8.26 -3.02 -6.06
C VAL A 115 8.89 -1.67 -5.80
N ALA A 116 10.11 -1.66 -5.29
CA ALA A 116 10.90 -0.48 -5.02
C ALA A 116 12.30 -0.66 -5.62
N GLY A 117 12.92 0.39 -6.15
CA GLY A 117 14.32 0.28 -6.60
C GLY A 117 15.26 0.01 -5.44
N TRP A 118 15.11 0.72 -4.33
CA TRP A 118 16.00 0.62 -3.18
C TRP A 118 15.43 -0.24 -2.05
N TYR A 119 14.27 0.12 -1.51
CA TYR A 119 13.82 -0.46 -0.24
C TYR A 119 12.33 -0.77 -0.19
N ASN A 120 11.98 -1.98 0.23
CA ASN A 120 10.61 -2.32 0.63
C ASN A 120 10.58 -2.68 2.11
N TYR A 121 9.60 -2.13 2.82
CA TYR A 121 9.27 -2.49 4.20
C TYR A 121 7.81 -2.93 4.30
N ALA A 122 7.58 -4.00 5.06
CA ALA A 122 6.25 -4.41 5.49
C ALA A 122 6.29 -4.81 6.98
N GLY A 123 5.32 -4.39 7.78
CA GLY A 123 5.20 -4.86 9.17
C GLY A 123 4.98 -6.37 9.26
N SER A 124 4.14 -6.92 8.38
CA SER A 124 3.81 -8.34 8.33
C SER A 124 3.36 -8.78 6.93
N ASN A 125 3.32 -10.10 6.70
CA ASN A 125 2.73 -10.64 5.47
C ASN A 125 1.25 -10.97 5.65
N GLY A 126 0.48 -10.72 4.60
CA GLY A 126 -0.85 -11.30 4.43
C GLY A 126 -0.76 -12.66 3.74
N ARG A 127 -1.79 -12.99 2.95
CA ARG A 127 -1.86 -14.27 2.24
C ARG A 127 -0.69 -14.46 1.27
N LEU A 128 -0.37 -13.44 0.48
CA LEU A 128 0.79 -13.43 -0.39
C LEU A 128 1.43 -12.05 -0.33
N ALA A 129 2.67 -11.99 0.14
CA ALA A 129 3.48 -10.78 0.18
C ALA A 129 4.65 -10.94 -0.78
N VAL A 130 4.65 -10.19 -1.87
CA VAL A 130 5.76 -10.15 -2.84
C VAL A 130 6.49 -8.83 -2.70
N GLN A 131 7.80 -8.86 -2.45
CA GLN A 131 8.65 -7.67 -2.42
C GLN A 131 9.79 -7.79 -3.44
N ILE A 132 9.97 -6.78 -4.27
CA ILE A 132 11.06 -6.74 -5.27
C ILE A 132 11.80 -5.42 -5.10
N GLY A 133 13.11 -5.48 -4.87
CA GLY A 133 13.96 -4.30 -4.69
C GLY A 133 15.35 -4.65 -4.18
N ALA A 134 16.26 -3.69 -4.08
CA ALA A 134 17.61 -3.97 -3.59
C ALA A 134 17.59 -4.54 -2.15
N PHE A 135 16.77 -3.95 -1.28
CA PHE A 135 16.62 -4.34 0.12
C PHE A 135 15.15 -4.56 0.44
N ASN A 136 14.80 -5.77 0.87
CA ASN A 136 13.44 -6.13 1.27
C ASN A 136 13.44 -6.52 2.74
N ASN A 137 12.55 -5.89 3.51
CA ASN A 137 12.39 -6.15 4.93
C ASN A 137 10.91 -6.41 5.25
N LEU A 138 10.68 -7.46 6.01
CA LEU A 138 9.38 -7.84 6.55
C LEU A 138 9.60 -8.14 8.03
N ASP A 139 9.01 -7.32 8.90
CA ASP A 139 9.36 -7.29 10.32
C ASP A 139 8.85 -8.53 11.07
N HIS A 140 7.57 -8.87 10.87
CA HIS A 140 6.93 -10.04 11.46
C HIS A 140 6.44 -11.02 10.39
N TYR A 141 6.73 -12.31 10.56
CA TYR A 141 6.25 -13.34 9.64
C TYR A 141 5.00 -14.02 10.18
N ASP A 142 3.89 -13.87 9.46
CA ASP A 142 2.65 -14.61 9.70
C ASP A 142 2.76 -16.01 9.05
N PRO A 143 2.75 -17.10 9.85
CA PRO A 143 2.88 -18.48 9.37
C PRO A 143 1.81 -18.93 8.39
N ASP A 144 0.68 -18.23 8.37
CA ASP A 144 -0.48 -18.52 7.54
C ASP A 144 -0.33 -18.00 6.11
N GLY A 145 0.63 -17.13 5.86
CA GLY A 145 0.87 -16.52 4.55
C GLY A 145 2.06 -17.06 3.80
N THR A 146 2.32 -16.46 2.65
CA THR A 146 3.50 -16.73 1.82
C THR A 146 4.24 -15.42 1.57
N VAL A 147 5.56 -15.46 1.72
CA VAL A 147 6.46 -14.35 1.43
C VAL A 147 7.38 -14.73 0.29
N VAL A 148 7.49 -13.85 -0.71
CA VAL A 148 8.46 -13.96 -1.80
C VAL A 148 9.19 -12.63 -1.90
N GLN A 149 10.50 -12.63 -1.69
CA GLN A 149 11.32 -11.43 -1.79
C GLN A 149 12.42 -11.68 -2.81
N VAL A 150 12.64 -10.71 -3.69
CA VAL A 150 13.71 -10.72 -4.69
C VAL A 150 14.53 -9.45 -4.54
N GLY A 151 15.81 -9.61 -4.24
CA GLY A 151 16.66 -8.48 -3.89
C GLY A 151 18.04 -8.87 -3.39
N TRP A 152 18.97 -7.92 -3.37
CA TRP A 152 20.33 -8.14 -2.87
C TRP A 152 20.33 -8.59 -1.41
N TYR A 153 19.42 -8.03 -0.62
CA TYR A 153 19.18 -8.43 0.76
C TYR A 153 17.68 -8.59 0.99
N ASN A 154 17.29 -9.73 1.54
CA ASN A 154 15.90 -9.99 1.90
C ASN A 154 15.84 -10.51 3.34
N ARG A 155 14.97 -9.90 4.14
CA ARG A 155 14.69 -10.29 5.51
C ARG A 155 13.20 -10.50 5.71
N ALA A 156 12.82 -11.65 6.23
CA ALA A 156 11.48 -11.99 6.65
C ALA A 156 11.50 -12.50 8.10
N ALA A 157 11.20 -11.60 9.04
CA ALA A 157 11.42 -11.74 10.46
C ALA A 157 12.89 -12.07 10.78
N GLU A 158 13.13 -13.25 11.34
CA GLU A 158 14.47 -13.73 11.72
C GLU A 158 15.27 -14.29 10.53
N GLN A 159 14.60 -14.62 9.42
CA GLN A 159 15.22 -15.24 8.25
C GLN A 159 15.77 -14.17 7.31
N SER A 160 17.08 -14.18 7.07
CA SER A 160 17.75 -13.30 6.10
C SER A 160 18.39 -14.12 4.99
N ILE A 161 17.96 -13.91 3.74
CA ILE A 161 18.45 -14.65 2.56
C ILE A 161 18.71 -13.66 1.41
N PRO A 162 19.91 -13.65 0.80
CA PRO A 162 20.18 -12.81 -0.36
C PRO A 162 19.53 -13.37 -1.64
N PHE A 163 19.35 -12.50 -2.63
CA PHE A 163 18.81 -12.74 -3.99
C PHE A 163 17.36 -13.19 -4.07
N LEU A 164 17.01 -14.29 -3.41
CA LEU A 164 15.67 -14.86 -3.43
C LEU A 164 15.33 -15.47 -2.07
N ASN A 165 14.35 -14.89 -1.39
CA ASN A 165 13.78 -15.44 -0.15
C ASN A 165 12.34 -15.87 -0.40
N VAL A 166 12.07 -17.16 -0.22
CA VAL A 166 10.71 -17.73 -0.32
C VAL A 166 10.39 -18.40 1.01
N ARG A 167 9.26 -18.03 1.61
CA ARG A 167 8.79 -18.58 2.89
C ARG A 167 7.29 -18.86 2.84
N GLY A 168 6.86 -20.01 3.37
CA GLY A 168 5.43 -20.36 3.42
C GLY A 168 4.80 -20.76 2.08
N ILE A 169 5.59 -21.24 1.10
CA ILE A 169 5.07 -21.61 -0.23
C ILE A 169 4.01 -22.72 -0.19
N SER A 170 4.08 -23.63 0.78
CA SER A 170 3.08 -24.68 1.00
C SER A 170 1.67 -24.12 1.24
N ASN A 171 1.57 -22.96 1.90
CA ASN A 171 0.30 -22.30 2.22
C ASN A 171 -0.48 -21.88 0.97
N LEU A 172 0.20 -21.66 -0.17
CA LEU A 172 -0.46 -21.38 -1.44
C LEU A 172 -1.28 -22.57 -1.96
N PHE A 173 -0.82 -23.78 -1.70
CA PHE A 173 -1.42 -25.01 -2.22
C PHE A 173 -2.33 -25.69 -1.18
N GLU A 174 -1.91 -25.71 0.09
CA GLU A 174 -2.67 -26.39 1.14
C GLU A 174 -4.00 -25.72 1.44
N ARG A 175 -4.10 -24.40 1.38
CA ARG A 175 -5.34 -23.66 1.67
C ARG A 175 -6.48 -23.98 0.69
N PRO A 176 -6.27 -23.88 -0.64
CA PRO A 176 -7.26 -24.35 -1.62
C PRO A 176 -7.64 -25.81 -1.40
N LEU A 177 -6.66 -26.67 -1.10
CA LEU A 177 -6.92 -28.10 -0.87
C LEU A 177 -7.74 -28.36 0.39
N ARG A 178 -7.53 -27.63 1.49
CA ARG A 178 -8.36 -27.72 2.70
C ARG A 178 -9.79 -27.25 2.45
N ALA A 179 -9.96 -26.13 1.74
CA ALA A 179 -11.27 -25.62 1.34
C ALA A 179 -12.05 -26.62 0.46
N LEU A 180 -11.37 -27.31 -0.45
CA LEU A 180 -11.96 -28.36 -1.30
C LEU A 180 -12.28 -29.65 -0.53
N ARG A 181 -11.56 -29.93 0.56
CA ARG A 181 -11.74 -31.12 1.39
C ARG A 181 -12.76 -30.94 2.53
N GLY A 182 -13.39 -29.77 2.65
CA GLY A 182 -14.44 -29.52 3.64
C GLY A 182 -13.97 -29.54 5.10
N HIS A 183 -12.65 -29.46 5.33
CA HIS A 183 -12.11 -29.30 6.67
C HIS A 183 -11.85 -27.80 6.91
N PRO A 184 -12.54 -27.17 7.88
CA PRO A 184 -12.28 -25.78 8.26
C PRO A 184 -10.84 -25.57 8.74
#